data_AF-K0VY90-F1
#
_entry.id   AF-K0VY90-F1
#
_cell.length_a   1.000
_cell.length_b   1.000
_cell.length_c   1.000
_cell.angle_alpha   90.00
_cell.angle_beta   90.00
_cell.angle_gamma   90.00
#
_symmetry.space_group_name_H-M   'P 1'
#
loop_
_entity.id
_entity.type
_entity.pdbx_description
1 polymer ?
#
loop_
_entity_poly.entity_id
_entity_poly.type
_entity_poly.pdbx_seq_one_letter_code
_entity_poly.pdbx_strand_id
1 'polypeptide(L)'
;MVCDRQNCRIKALPSKIVGFEGEITRDLTKPEGAPRKLLSVEKLYALGWSPRIDLKKGVADAYRSFLEGHYLERGHHQRTTILPLLKQE
;
A
#
# COMPACT_ATOMS: atom_id res chain seq x y z
N MET A 1 -8.61 8.82 6.75
CA MET A 1 -8.60 9.02 5.30
C MET A 1 -9.11 10.42 5.02
N VAL A 2 -8.42 11.19 4.21
CA VAL A 2 -8.98 12.36 3.55
C VAL A 2 -8.49 12.21 2.13
N CYS A 3 -9.29 11.54 1.31
CA CYS A 3 -9.16 11.66 -0.14
C CYS A 3 -10.22 12.69 -0.51
N ASP A 4 -9.77 13.89 -0.87
CA ASP A 4 -10.59 14.92 -1.50
C ASP A 4 -10.19 14.99 -2.99
N ARG A 5 -11.10 15.52 -3.82
CA ARG A 5 -10.99 15.72 -5.27
C ARG A 5 -9.64 16.31 -5.73
N GLN A 6 -8.93 17.02 -4.85
CA GLN A 6 -7.68 17.70 -5.17
C GLN A 6 -6.43 17.13 -4.47
N ASN A 7 -6.54 16.15 -3.55
CA ASN A 7 -5.42 15.77 -2.70
C ASN A 7 -5.38 14.25 -2.40
N CYS A 8 -4.62 13.49 -3.19
CA CYS A 8 -4.42 12.04 -3.00
C CYS A 8 -3.02 11.73 -2.48
N ARG A 9 -2.74 12.07 -1.22
CA ARG A 9 -1.42 11.88 -0.61
C ARG A 9 -0.96 10.42 -0.55
N ILE A 10 -1.88 9.47 -0.55
CA ILE A 10 -1.59 8.03 -0.41
C ILE A 10 -1.14 7.40 -1.73
N LYS A 11 -1.62 7.85 -2.90
CA LYS A 11 -1.25 7.29 -4.22
C LYS A 11 0.24 7.43 -4.54
N ALA A 12 0.83 8.56 -4.18
CA ALA A 12 2.23 8.86 -4.50
C ALA A 12 3.24 8.03 -3.70
N LEU A 13 2.81 7.38 -2.62
CA LEU A 13 3.73 6.67 -1.73
C LEU A 13 4.11 5.28 -2.28
N PRO A 14 3.16 4.39 -2.65
CA PRO A 14 3.50 3.11 -3.25
C PRO A 14 4.26 3.25 -4.57
N SER A 15 3.88 4.19 -5.44
CA SER A 15 4.54 4.38 -6.73
C SER A 15 6.03 4.72 -6.59
N LYS A 16 6.36 5.59 -5.64
CA LYS A 16 7.76 5.90 -5.30
C LYS A 16 8.51 4.71 -4.71
N ILE A 17 7.83 3.86 -3.92
CA ILE A 17 8.45 2.69 -3.29
C ILE A 17 8.76 1.60 -4.31
N VAL A 18 7.90 1.41 -5.32
CA VAL A 18 8.09 0.39 -6.36
C VAL A 18 8.91 0.88 -7.56
N GLY A 19 9.30 2.16 -7.61
CA GLY A 19 10.02 2.73 -8.75
C GLY A 19 9.15 2.93 -10.00
N PHE A 20 7.85 3.18 -9.84
CA PHE A 20 6.96 3.41 -10.98
C PHE A 20 7.14 4.83 -11.53
N GLU A 21 7.59 4.92 -12.79
CA GLU A 21 7.83 6.19 -13.50
C GLU A 21 6.66 6.64 -14.38
N GLY A 22 5.61 5.83 -14.51
CA GLY A 22 4.44 6.16 -15.32
C GLY A 22 3.49 7.17 -14.66
N GLU A 23 2.47 7.59 -15.41
CA GLU A 23 1.44 8.50 -14.91
C GLU A 23 0.33 7.76 -14.16
N ILE A 24 -0.08 8.28 -12.99
CA ILE A 24 -1.21 7.76 -12.23
C ILE A 24 -2.42 8.66 -12.44
N THR A 25 -3.34 8.24 -13.31
CA THR A 25 -4.58 8.99 -13.57
C THR A 25 -5.69 8.60 -12.59
N ARG A 26 -6.70 9.48 -12.44
CA ARG A 26 -7.92 9.23 -11.67
C ARG A 26 -9.11 9.33 -12.60
N ASP A 27 -9.89 8.26 -12.65
CA ASP A 27 -11.19 8.29 -13.29
C ASP A 27 -12.22 8.87 -12.32
N LEU A 28 -12.59 10.13 -12.54
CA LEU A 28 -13.54 10.88 -11.70
C LEU A 28 -15.00 10.54 -12.00
N THR A 29 -15.28 9.71 -13.00
CA THR A 29 -16.64 9.24 -13.31
C THR A 29 -17.13 8.19 -12.30
N LYS A 30 -16.19 7.56 -11.57
CA LYS A 30 -16.49 6.53 -10.58
C LYS A 30 -16.85 7.16 -9.22
N PRO A 31 -17.84 6.59 -8.49
CA PRO A 31 -18.26 7.11 -7.20
C PRO A 31 -17.13 7.04 -6.18
N GLU A 32 -16.98 8.11 -5.39
CA GLU A 32 -16.01 8.16 -4.30
C GLU A 32 -16.61 7.50 -3.05
N GLY A 33 -15.78 6.74 -2.32
CA GLY A 33 -16.19 6.15 -1.04
C GLY A 33 -16.34 7.21 0.06
N ALA A 34 -16.63 6.75 1.29
CA ALA A 34 -16.68 7.66 2.43
C ALA A 34 -15.36 8.46 2.57
N PRO A 35 -15.43 9.81 2.66
CA PRO A 35 -14.24 10.66 2.56
C PRO A 35 -13.24 10.41 3.70
N ARG A 36 -13.74 9.97 4.86
CA ARG A 36 -12.94 9.66 6.04
C ARG A 36 -13.41 8.42 6.77
N LYS A 37 -12.55 7.40 6.74
CA LYS A 37 -12.55 6.26 7.66
C LYS A 37 -11.25 6.30 8.47
N LEU A 38 -11.34 6.56 9.77
CA LEU A 38 -10.23 6.59 10.72
C LEU A 38 -10.69 5.96 12.04
N LEU A 39 -9.79 5.24 12.70
CA LEU A 39 -9.97 4.76 14.06
C LEU A 39 -9.30 5.73 15.03
N SER A 40 -9.97 6.12 16.11
CA SER A 40 -9.28 6.81 17.22
C SER A 40 -8.41 5.81 17.98
N VAL A 41 -7.15 6.18 18.19
CA VAL A 41 -6.14 5.36 18.88
C VAL A 41 -5.77 5.93 20.25
N GLU A 42 -6.51 6.91 20.76
CA GLU A 42 -6.26 7.58 22.05
C GLU A 42 -6.18 6.61 23.21
N LYS A 43 -7.07 5.60 23.25
CA LYS A 43 -7.04 4.56 24.28
C LYS A 43 -5.76 3.73 24.24
N LEU A 44 -5.22 3.45 23.05
CA LEU A 44 -3.97 2.70 22.93
C LEU A 44 -2.79 3.53 23.43
N TYR A 45 -2.75 4.83 23.10
CA TYR A 45 -1.75 5.75 23.65
C TYR A 45 -1.82 5.85 25.17
N ALA A 46 -3.03 5.93 25.75
CA ALA A 46 -3.22 5.96 27.20
C ALA A 46 -2.71 4.68 27.89
N LEU A 47 -2.74 3.54 27.20
CA LEU A 47 -2.19 2.26 27.66
C LEU A 47 -0.66 2.15 27.45
N GLY A 48 0.00 3.22 27.01
CA GLY A 48 1.44 3.25 26.74
C GLY A 48 1.83 2.60 25.41
N TRP A 49 0.87 2.22 24.57
CA TRP A 49 1.15 1.68 23.24
C TRP A 49 1.21 2.80 22.20
N SER A 50 2.21 2.73 21.32
CA SER A 50 2.37 3.67 20.20
C SER A 50 2.82 2.92 18.95
N PRO A 51 2.33 3.28 17.75
CA PRO A 51 2.81 2.69 16.50
C PRO A 51 4.30 3.02 16.30
N ARG A 52 5.09 2.00 15.96
CA ARG A 52 6.55 2.11 15.79
C ARG A 52 6.99 2.17 14.33
N ILE A 53 6.08 1.86 13.42
CA ILE A 53 6.33 1.76 11.98
C ILE A 53 5.45 2.81 11.32
N ASP A 54 6.07 3.79 10.66
CA ASP A 54 5.35 4.75 9.84
C ASP A 54 4.85 4.11 8.52
N LEU A 55 3.94 4.81 7.84
CA LEU A 55 3.32 4.29 6.61
C LEU A 55 4.34 4.02 5.49
N LYS A 56 5.35 4.89 5.31
CA LYS A 56 6.35 4.73 4.25
C LYS A 56 7.21 3.50 4.51
N LYS A 57 7.71 3.37 5.73
CA LYS A 57 8.50 2.22 6.17
C LYS A 57 7.70 0.92 6.05
N GLY A 58 6.47 0.91 6.56
CA GLY A 58 5.61 -0.27 6.52
C GLY A 58 5.31 -0.74 5.08
N VAL A 59 5.03 0.18 4.16
CA VAL A 59 4.79 -0.15 2.74
C VAL A 59 6.07 -0.67 2.07
N ALA A 60 7.23 -0.06 2.35
CA ALA A 60 8.51 -0.52 1.80
C ALA A 60 8.90 -1.92 2.32
N ASP A 61 8.73 -2.16 3.62
CA ASP A 61 9.00 -3.47 4.23
C ASP A 61 8.05 -4.54 3.67
N ALA A 62 6.77 -4.22 3.48
CA ALA A 62 5.81 -5.12 2.86
C ALA A 62 6.16 -5.43 1.39
N TYR A 63 6.60 -4.42 0.63
CA TYR A 63 7.03 -4.64 -0.76
C TYR A 63 8.30 -5.51 -0.84
N ARG A 64 9.27 -5.29 0.06
CA ARG A 64 10.45 -6.15 0.18
C ARG A 64 10.06 -7.60 0.52
N SER A 65 9.19 -7.78 1.51
CA SER A 65 8.63 -9.11 1.88
C SER A 65 7.98 -9.81 0.68
N PHE A 66 7.26 -9.06 -0.16
CA PHE A 66 6.67 -9.59 -1.40
C PHE A 66 7.74 -10.05 -2.41
N LEU A 67 8.77 -9.25 -2.65
CA LEU A 67 9.89 -9.60 -3.54
C LEU A 67 10.69 -10.82 -3.05
N GLU A 68 10.80 -10.97 -1.73
CA GLU A 68 11.45 -12.12 -1.07
C GLU A 68 10.58 -13.39 -1.09
N GLY A 69 9.34 -13.31 -1.57
CA GLY A 69 8.41 -14.46 -1.61
C GLY A 69 7.76 -14.78 -0.26
N HIS A 70 7.86 -13.88 0.72
CA HIS A 70 7.26 -14.03 2.04
C HIS A 70 5.77 -13.64 2.00
N TYR A 71 4.97 -14.34 1.20
CA TYR A 71 3.52 -14.22 1.17
C TYR A 71 2.87 -15.59 1.01
N LEU A 72 1.68 -15.77 1.59
CA LEU A 72 0.92 -17.00 1.42
C LEU A 72 0.24 -16.98 0.06
N GLU A 73 0.59 -17.94 -0.80
CA GLU A 73 -0.15 -18.21 -2.03
C GLU A 73 -1.58 -18.65 -1.66
N ARG A 74 -2.57 -17.80 -1.94
CA ARG A 74 -3.97 -18.19 -1.83
C ARG A 74 -4.34 -18.97 -3.09
N GLY A 75 -4.17 -20.28 -3.07
CA GLY A 75 -4.39 -21.12 -4.25
C GLY A 75 -5.86 -21.19 -4.69
N HIS A 76 -6.07 -21.05 -6.01
CA HIS A 76 -6.85 -22.00 -6.81
C HIS A 76 -6.34 -22.02 -8.26
N HIS A 77 -5.69 -23.14 -8.62
CA HIS A 77 -5.36 -23.70 -9.94
C HIS A 77 -4.56 -22.87 -10.96
N GLN A 78 -3.45 -23.48 -11.41
CA GLN A 78 -2.43 -23.03 -12.37
C GLN A 78 -1.34 -22.11 -11.78
N ARG A 79 -0.16 -22.69 -11.59
CA ARG A 79 1.07 -22.01 -11.19
C ARG A 79 1.45 -21.00 -12.27
N THR A 80 1.46 -19.72 -11.93
CA THR A 80 2.31 -18.76 -12.63
C THR A 80 3.27 -18.22 -11.60
N THR A 81 4.48 -18.78 -11.57
CA THR A 81 5.61 -18.22 -10.85
C THR A 81 5.81 -16.79 -11.38
N ILE A 82 5.43 -15.76 -10.61
CA ILE A 82 5.68 -14.34 -10.97
C ILE A 82 7.19 -14.03 -10.94
N LEU A 83 8.00 -14.97 -10.43
CA LEU A 83 9.40 -14.79 -10.09
C LEU A 83 10.48 -14.87 -11.20
N PRO A 84 10.23 -14.82 -12.53
CA PRO A 84 11.33 -14.61 -13.47
C PRO A 84 11.29 -13.27 -14.23
N LEU A 85 10.61 -12.22 -13.76
CA LEU A 85 10.58 -10.92 -14.49
C LEU A 85 11.30 -9.75 -13.81
N LEU A 86 11.86 -9.91 -12.61
CA LEU A 86 12.62 -8.86 -11.92
C LEU A 86 14.13 -9.17 -11.76
N LYS A 87 14.64 -10.19 -12.46
CA LYS A 87 16.09 -10.51 -12.55
C LYS A 87 16.56 -10.56 -14.01
N GLN A 88 16.21 -9.53 -14.78
CA GLN A 88 16.76 -9.31 -16.12
C GLN A 88 17.09 -7.82 -16.23
N GLU A 89 18.17 -7.42 -15.56
CA GLU A 89 19.18 -6.42 -15.96
C GLU A 89 20.28 -6.35 -14.89
#